data_AF-A0A7S1QHW1-F1
#
_entry.id   AF-A0A7S1QHW1-F1
#
_cell.length_a   1.000
_cell.length_b   1.000
_cell.length_c   1.000
_cell.angle_alpha   90.00
_cell.angle_beta   90.00
_cell.angle_gamma   90.00
#
_symmetry.space_group_name_H-M   'P 1'
#
loop_
_entity.id
_entity.type
_entity.pdbx_description
1 polymer ?
#
loop_
_entity_poly.entity_id
_entity_poly.type
_entity_poly.pdbx_seq_one_letter_code
_entity_poly.pdbx_strand_id
1 'polypeptide(L)'
;DAESNTVWADIEREDAHIDTAKLEVLFADDPTGARALAQQVDNSRRTRVRKVQVLGNQRRRQICVMMARLPHPEVMRDAIQMLDFAQMTQEQVELLLLNVPSHEEIQLLRHAENEQVIDENNVWDTAEEFQFLLLSIPHYKLRLQLWDFQNTFCEHFEDIASRQRDILRGCDCVLTSRGIRHLLGLVLVVGNYLNGGTSRGRADGFAIDTLIQVRMLKTSVHGSTQAEGSGGVTLVDYLVQQMEAQYPCEMEELFAPGKDGEKIRRAARPKLEDITEEI
;
A
#
# COMPACT_ATOMS: atom_id res chain seq x y z
N ASP A 1 -26.27 23.98 -31.27
CA ASP A 1 -27.30 24.66 -30.47
C ASP A 1 -27.32 24.13 -29.04
N ALA A 2 -26.35 24.56 -28.22
CA ALA A 2 -26.22 24.16 -26.80
C ALA A 2 -26.48 25.32 -25.82
N GLU A 3 -26.59 26.56 -26.31
CA GLU A 3 -26.82 27.75 -25.47
C GLU A 3 -28.29 27.92 -25.05
N SER A 4 -29.23 27.29 -25.76
CA SER A 4 -30.68 27.41 -25.48
C SER A 4 -31.21 26.42 -24.44
N ASN A 5 -30.38 25.51 -23.93
CA ASN A 5 -30.78 24.44 -23.00
C ASN A 5 -29.90 24.43 -21.74
N THR A 6 -29.68 25.61 -21.16
CA THR A 6 -28.99 25.75 -19.87
C THR A 6 -29.93 26.37 -18.85
N VAL A 7 -29.76 26.00 -17.59
CA VAL A 7 -30.59 26.52 -16.48
C VAL A 7 -30.57 28.04 -16.40
N TRP A 8 -29.51 28.69 -16.86
CA TRP A 8 -29.37 30.15 -16.89
C TRP A 8 -30.34 30.81 -17.88
N ALA A 9 -30.61 30.17 -19.01
CA ALA A 9 -31.59 30.65 -19.98
C ALA A 9 -33.04 30.54 -19.46
N ASP A 10 -33.30 29.59 -18.57
CA ASP A 10 -34.61 29.46 -17.90
C ASP A 10 -34.75 30.47 -16.75
N ILE A 11 -33.68 30.72 -15.98
CA ILE A 11 -33.66 31.73 -14.91
C ILE A 11 -33.90 33.14 -15.47
N GLU A 12 -33.32 33.50 -16.63
CA GLU A 12 -33.61 34.77 -17.29
C GLU A 12 -35.08 34.90 -17.74
N ARG A 13 -35.77 33.78 -18.00
CA ARG A 13 -37.21 33.77 -18.33
C ARG A 13 -38.10 33.85 -17.10
N GLU A 14 -37.63 33.39 -15.94
CA GLU A 14 -38.38 33.35 -14.69
C GLU A 14 -38.38 34.68 -13.91
N ASP A 15 -37.63 35.69 -14.38
CA ASP A 15 -37.62 37.10 -13.96
C ASP A 15 -37.80 37.30 -12.44
N ALA A 16 -36.79 36.87 -11.69
CA ALA A 16 -36.76 36.98 -10.24
C ALA A 16 -36.58 38.44 -9.79
N HIS A 17 -37.54 38.94 -9.01
CA HIS A 17 -37.50 40.29 -8.46
C HIS A 17 -37.16 40.30 -6.97
N ILE A 18 -36.32 41.26 -6.56
CA ILE A 18 -35.98 41.51 -5.16
C ILE A 18 -36.38 42.93 -4.75
N ASP A 19 -36.72 43.10 -3.46
CA ASP A 19 -36.95 44.42 -2.86
C ASP A 19 -35.61 45.12 -2.64
N THR A 20 -35.21 45.92 -3.62
CA THR A 20 -33.94 46.66 -3.63
C THR A 20 -33.87 47.70 -2.51
N ALA A 21 -35.00 48.32 -2.13
CA ALA A 21 -35.03 49.30 -1.06
C ALA A 21 -34.72 48.66 0.31
N LYS A 22 -35.27 47.47 0.56
CA LYS A 22 -34.95 46.72 1.78
C LYS A 22 -33.51 46.21 1.79
N LEU A 23 -32.99 45.80 0.63
CA LEU A 23 -31.61 45.36 0.49
C LEU A 23 -30.62 46.50 0.81
N GLU A 24 -30.87 47.70 0.27
CA GLU A 24 -30.05 48.88 0.53
C GLU A 24 -30.05 49.28 2.01
N VAL A 25 -31.20 49.22 2.68
CA VAL A 25 -31.26 49.55 4.13
C VAL A 25 -30.51 48.53 4.99
N LEU A 26 -30.58 47.24 4.64
CA LEU A 26 -29.96 46.17 5.44
C LEU A 26 -28.44 46.04 5.22
N PHE A 27 -27.95 46.44 4.05
CA PHE A 27 -26.56 46.22 3.64
C PHE A 27 -25.83 47.52 3.23
N ALA A 28 -26.40 48.69 3.51
CA ALA A 28 -25.65 49.94 3.41
C ALA A 28 -24.50 49.96 4.42
N ASP A 29 -23.32 50.39 3.95
CA ASP A 29 -22.17 50.61 4.82
C ASP A 29 -22.53 51.65 5.89
N ASP A 30 -22.45 51.27 7.18
CA ASP A 30 -22.62 52.19 8.30
C ASP A 30 -21.32 53.02 8.48
N PRO A 31 -21.33 54.33 8.13
CA PRO A 31 -20.14 55.16 8.25
C PRO A 31 -19.81 55.50 9.71
N THR A 32 -20.74 55.26 10.65
CA THR A 32 -20.57 55.49 12.09
C THR A 32 -19.85 54.32 12.77
N GLY A 33 -20.22 53.07 12.46
CA GLY A 33 -19.50 51.87 12.92
C GLY A 33 -18.06 51.78 12.41
N ALA A 34 -17.83 52.14 11.13
CA ALA A 34 -16.49 52.13 10.53
C ALA A 34 -15.54 53.17 11.14
N ARG A 35 -16.04 54.36 11.52
CA ARG A 35 -15.23 55.41 12.19
C ARG A 35 -14.93 55.09 13.66
N ALA A 36 -15.88 54.48 14.37
CA ALA A 36 -15.66 54.03 15.75
C ALA A 36 -14.61 52.90 15.83
N LEU A 37 -14.64 51.94 14.89
CA LEU A 37 -13.58 50.93 14.77
C LEU A 37 -12.23 51.54 14.37
N ALA A 38 -12.21 52.49 13.43
CA ALA A 38 -10.96 53.12 12.98
C ALA A 38 -10.26 53.92 14.09
N GLN A 39 -11.00 54.61 14.95
CA GLN A 39 -10.43 55.38 16.08
C GLN A 39 -9.95 54.51 17.24
N GLN A 40 -10.55 53.33 17.46
CA GLN A 40 -10.07 52.35 18.45
C GLN A 40 -8.78 51.64 18.01
N VAL A 41 -8.57 51.50 16.69
CA VAL A 41 -7.38 50.87 16.10
C VAL A 41 -6.16 51.80 16.16
N ASP A 42 -6.32 53.12 16.07
CA ASP A 42 -5.19 54.07 16.07
C ASP A 42 -4.55 54.27 17.46
N ASN A 43 -5.34 54.20 18.54
CA ASN A 43 -4.84 54.28 19.93
C ASN A 43 -4.17 52.97 20.44
N SER A 44 -4.14 51.92 19.61
CA SER A 44 -3.63 50.59 19.98
C SER A 44 -2.34 50.21 19.25
N ARG A 45 -1.56 51.17 18.74
CA ARG A 45 -0.20 50.94 18.18
C ARG A 45 0.82 50.54 19.25
N ARG A 46 0.55 49.44 19.97
CA ARG A 46 1.62 48.52 20.35
C ARG A 46 2.07 47.87 19.05
N THR A 47 3.36 47.97 18.75
CA THR A 47 4.08 47.33 17.64
C THR A 47 3.54 45.92 17.38
N ARG A 48 2.63 45.78 16.41
CA ARG A 48 2.04 44.49 16.05
C ARG A 48 3.01 43.81 15.09
N VAL A 49 3.73 42.83 15.61
CA VAL A 49 4.65 41.99 14.83
C VAL A 49 3.88 41.39 13.64
N ARG A 50 4.38 41.63 12.42
CA ARG A 50 3.84 41.11 11.16
C ARG A 50 4.35 39.69 10.94
N LYS A 51 3.48 38.84 10.40
CA LYS A 51 3.79 37.44 10.05
C LYS A 51 4.11 37.36 8.56
N VAL A 52 5.38 37.12 8.24
CA VAL A 52 5.89 37.02 6.86
C VAL A 52 5.52 35.65 6.31
N GLN A 53 4.95 35.67 5.11
CA GLN A 53 4.28 34.54 4.48
C GLN A 53 4.83 34.36 3.06
N VAL A 54 5.46 33.22 2.81
CA VAL A 54 6.18 32.92 1.55
C VAL A 54 5.46 31.82 0.78
N LEU A 55 4.98 30.81 1.49
CA LEU A 55 4.28 29.67 0.90
C LEU A 55 2.85 30.05 0.49
N GLY A 56 2.19 29.20 -0.31
CA GLY A 56 0.76 29.38 -0.59
C GLY A 56 -0.10 29.13 0.66
N ASN A 57 -1.24 29.84 0.78
CA ASN A 57 -2.18 29.68 1.90
C ASN A 57 -2.62 28.22 2.13
N GLN A 58 -2.88 27.48 1.05
CA GLN A 58 -3.27 26.08 1.14
C GLN A 58 -2.13 25.21 1.69
N ARG A 59 -0.89 25.45 1.24
CA ARG A 59 0.29 24.71 1.69
C ARG A 59 0.59 24.98 3.16
N ARG A 60 0.51 26.24 3.60
CA ARG A 60 0.64 26.59 5.02
C ARG A 60 -0.36 25.84 5.89
N ARG A 61 -1.64 25.80 5.48
CA ARG A 61 -2.68 25.06 6.22
C ARG A 61 -2.35 23.58 6.35
N GLN A 62 -1.89 22.95 5.27
CA GLN A 62 -1.45 21.54 5.30
C GLN A 62 -0.30 21.33 6.29
N ILE A 63 0.71 22.20 6.28
CA ILE A 63 1.84 22.14 7.22
C ILE A 63 1.36 22.30 8.66
N CYS A 64 0.49 23.28 8.95
CA CYS A 64 -0.03 23.49 10.30
C CYS A 64 -0.86 22.29 10.80
N VAL A 65 -1.69 21.69 9.93
CA VAL A 65 -2.47 20.48 10.27
C VAL A 65 -1.54 19.30 10.55
N MET A 66 -0.49 19.14 9.74
CA MET A 66 0.52 18.12 9.97
C MET A 66 1.23 18.32 11.32
N MET A 67 1.67 19.55 11.61
CA MET A 67 2.38 19.89 12.86
C MET A 67 1.56 19.54 14.11
N ALA A 68 0.24 19.66 14.06
CA ALA A 68 -0.63 19.28 15.18
C ALA A 68 -0.57 17.78 15.54
N ARG A 69 -0.03 16.93 14.66
CA ARG A 69 0.14 15.48 14.87
C ARG A 69 1.58 15.08 15.19
N LEU A 70 2.51 16.03 15.15
CA LEU A 70 3.93 15.81 15.39
C LEU A 70 4.31 16.19 16.82
N PRO A 71 5.45 15.68 17.33
CA PRO A 71 6.01 16.19 18.59
C PRO A 71 6.34 17.67 18.51
N HIS A 72 6.67 18.26 19.66
CA HIS A 72 7.14 19.64 19.71
C HIS A 72 8.31 19.85 18.74
N PRO A 73 8.37 20.96 17.97
CA PRO A 73 9.35 21.11 16.89
C PRO A 73 10.81 20.93 17.34
N GLU A 74 11.18 21.40 18.52
CA GLU A 74 12.53 21.20 19.07
C GLU A 74 12.86 19.72 19.35
N VAL A 75 11.90 18.98 19.92
CA VAL A 75 12.04 17.54 20.17
C VAL A 75 12.18 16.79 18.85
N MET A 76 11.34 17.13 17.87
CA MET A 76 11.40 16.56 16.53
C MET A 76 12.75 16.86 15.84
N ARG A 77 13.26 18.09 15.93
CA ARG A 77 14.55 18.48 15.36
C ARG A 77 15.67 17.61 15.95
N ASP A 78 15.74 17.54 17.27
CA ASP A 78 16.78 16.81 17.96
C ASP A 78 16.67 15.31 17.69
N ALA A 79 15.44 14.77 17.63
CA ALA A 79 15.19 13.38 17.28
C ALA A 79 15.67 13.03 15.87
N ILE A 80 15.35 13.85 14.85
CA ILE A 80 15.80 13.63 13.47
C ILE A 80 17.33 13.77 13.38
N GLN A 81 17.90 14.78 14.05
CA GLN A 81 19.34 15.03 14.02
C GLN A 81 20.14 13.90 14.69
N MET A 82 19.62 13.33 15.77
CA MET A 82 20.26 12.25 16.52
C MET A 82 19.83 10.85 16.07
N LEU A 83 18.85 10.75 15.16
CA LEU A 83 18.16 9.49 14.81
C LEU A 83 17.63 8.77 16.06
N ASP A 84 17.01 9.52 16.98
CA ASP A 84 16.39 8.96 18.18
C ASP A 84 15.01 8.37 17.85
N PHE A 85 15.03 7.08 17.52
CA PHE A 85 13.87 6.29 17.10
C PHE A 85 12.74 6.21 18.16
N ALA A 86 12.97 6.61 19.41
CA ALA A 86 11.97 6.57 20.47
C ALA A 86 11.05 7.80 20.53
N GLN A 87 11.43 8.91 19.89
CA GLN A 87 10.72 10.19 20.02
C GLN A 87 9.57 10.38 19.02
N MET A 88 9.56 9.58 17.95
CA MET A 88 8.55 9.67 16.90
C MET A 88 8.06 8.29 16.50
N THR A 89 6.77 8.15 16.24
CA THR A 89 6.20 6.91 15.70
C THR A 89 6.49 6.79 14.20
N GLN A 90 6.35 5.56 13.67
CA GLN A 90 6.49 5.31 12.23
C GLN A 90 5.57 6.22 11.40
N GLU A 91 4.30 6.36 11.80
CA GLU A 91 3.33 7.18 11.08
C GLU A 91 3.72 8.67 11.07
N GLN A 92 4.41 9.14 12.11
CA GLN A 92 4.89 10.52 12.17
C GLN A 92 6.10 10.75 11.25
N VAL A 93 6.99 9.76 11.12
CA VAL A 93 8.12 9.79 10.18
C VAL A 93 7.62 9.75 8.74
N GLU A 94 6.67 8.86 8.42
CA GLU A 94 6.01 8.78 7.11
C GLU A 94 5.30 10.10 6.77
N LEU A 95 4.57 10.68 7.73
CA LEU A 95 3.88 11.94 7.57
C LEU A 95 4.85 13.09 7.23
N LEU A 96 6.02 13.14 7.87
CA LEU A 96 7.08 14.08 7.55
C LEU A 96 7.66 13.84 6.15
N LEU A 97 7.92 12.58 5.79
CA LEU A 97 8.45 12.22 4.46
C LEU A 97 7.50 12.65 3.34
N LEU A 98 6.20 12.48 3.52
CA LEU A 98 5.18 12.89 2.56
C LEU A 98 5.09 14.42 2.39
N ASN A 99 5.57 15.17 3.39
CA ASN A 99 5.44 16.63 3.44
C ASN A 99 6.77 17.39 3.40
N VAL A 100 7.87 16.71 3.06
CA VAL A 100 9.16 17.39 2.86
C VAL A 100 9.01 18.51 1.83
N PRO A 101 9.63 19.68 2.06
CA PRO A 101 9.50 20.79 1.12
C PRO A 101 10.06 20.42 -0.25
N SER A 102 9.34 20.82 -1.30
CA SER A 102 9.77 20.61 -2.69
C SER A 102 10.99 21.47 -3.01
N HIS A 103 11.70 21.15 -4.10
CA HIS A 103 12.86 21.95 -4.50
C HIS A 103 12.50 23.43 -4.75
N GLU A 104 11.33 23.68 -5.34
CA GLU A 104 10.81 25.04 -5.57
C GLU A 104 10.48 25.75 -4.26
N GLU A 105 9.83 25.07 -3.31
CA GLU A 105 9.52 25.63 -1.98
C GLU A 105 10.80 26.01 -1.24
N ILE A 106 11.83 25.17 -1.31
CA ILE A 106 13.14 25.44 -0.70
C ILE A 106 13.77 26.68 -1.32
N GLN A 107 13.77 26.81 -2.65
CA GLN A 107 14.31 28.00 -3.32
C GLN A 107 13.57 29.27 -2.89
N LEU A 108 12.24 29.21 -2.81
CA LEU A 108 11.38 30.33 -2.39
C LEU A 108 11.72 30.78 -0.96
N LEU A 109 11.82 29.82 -0.04
CA LEU A 109 12.17 30.07 1.37
C LEU A 109 13.58 30.66 1.49
N ARG A 110 14.58 30.10 0.78
CA ARG A 110 15.96 30.60 0.79
C ARG A 110 16.09 32.00 0.19
N HIS A 111 15.34 32.31 -0.87
CA HIS A 111 15.30 33.65 -1.43
C HIS A 111 14.78 34.65 -0.40
N ALA A 112 13.66 34.35 0.25
CA ALA A 112 13.07 35.20 1.27
C ALA A 112 13.97 35.35 2.52
N GLU A 113 14.72 34.31 2.90
CA GLU A 113 15.74 34.38 3.96
C GLU A 113 16.88 35.33 3.59
N ASN A 114 17.36 35.28 2.34
CA ASN A 114 18.44 36.13 1.85
C ASN A 114 18.04 37.60 1.69
N GLU A 115 16.77 37.88 1.42
CA GLU A 115 16.23 39.26 1.36
C GLU A 115 16.13 39.94 2.74
N GLN A 116 16.48 39.25 3.83
CA GLN A 116 16.46 39.76 5.20
C GLN A 116 15.11 40.39 5.58
N VAL A 117 14.01 39.75 5.16
CA VAL A 117 12.63 40.22 5.39
C VAL A 117 12.21 40.15 6.88
N ILE A 118 13.09 39.64 7.74
CA ILE A 118 12.86 39.42 9.18
C ILE A 118 13.60 40.46 10.00
N ASP A 119 12.86 41.15 10.87
CA ASP A 119 13.35 42.16 11.80
C ASP A 119 12.51 42.15 13.10
N GLU A 120 12.73 43.10 14.00
CA GLU A 120 11.98 43.20 15.28
C GLU A 120 10.45 43.27 15.11
N ASN A 121 9.98 43.72 13.94
CA ASN A 121 8.57 43.88 13.61
C ASN A 121 8.06 42.86 12.59
N ASN A 122 8.91 42.03 12.00
CA ASN A 122 8.57 41.07 10.97
C ASN A 122 9.16 39.70 11.32
N VAL A 123 8.31 38.72 11.61
CA VAL A 123 8.73 37.35 11.94
C VAL A 123 8.06 36.36 10.99
N TRP A 124 8.67 35.21 10.78
CA TRP A 124 8.06 34.16 9.96
C TRP A 124 6.69 33.73 10.52
N ASP A 125 5.79 33.38 9.61
CA ASP A 125 4.60 32.62 9.95
C ASP A 125 4.98 31.19 10.37
N THR A 126 4.09 30.53 11.13
CA THR A 126 4.39 29.27 11.82
C THR A 126 4.80 28.17 10.84
N ALA A 127 4.19 28.13 9.65
CA ALA A 127 4.52 27.13 8.64
C ALA A 127 5.93 27.34 8.07
N GLU A 128 6.31 28.57 7.77
CA GLU A 128 7.64 28.96 7.29
C GLU A 128 8.71 28.66 8.35
N GLU A 129 8.46 29.02 9.62
CA GLU A 129 9.35 28.73 10.75
C GLU A 129 9.62 27.22 10.87
N PHE A 130 8.57 26.39 10.77
CA PHE A 130 8.71 24.94 10.78
C PHE A 130 9.51 24.41 9.58
N GLN A 131 9.32 24.96 8.39
CA GLN A 131 10.09 24.57 7.22
C GLN A 131 11.57 24.95 7.36
N PHE A 132 11.88 26.15 7.87
CA PHE A 132 13.26 26.54 8.16
C PHE A 132 13.90 25.64 9.23
N LEU A 133 13.14 25.23 10.24
CA LEU A 133 13.60 24.26 11.23
C LEU A 133 14.01 22.94 10.57
N LEU A 134 13.19 22.38 9.67
CA LEU A 134 13.56 21.17 8.93
C LEU A 134 14.80 21.39 8.06
N LEU A 135 14.86 22.52 7.35
CA LEU A 135 15.99 22.88 6.48
C LEU A 135 17.28 23.19 7.23
N SER A 136 17.20 23.45 8.53
CA SER A 136 18.38 23.62 9.41
C SER A 136 19.05 22.29 9.74
N ILE A 137 18.32 21.17 9.65
CA ILE A 137 18.83 19.83 9.97
C ILE A 137 19.64 19.31 8.77
N PRO A 138 20.94 19.01 8.94
CA PRO A 138 21.77 18.51 7.84
C PRO A 138 21.23 17.18 7.31
N HIS A 139 20.97 17.13 6.00
CA HIS A 139 20.45 15.94 5.31
C HIS A 139 19.14 15.39 5.91
N TYR A 140 18.26 16.25 6.43
CA TYR A 140 16.99 15.84 7.09
C TYR A 140 16.19 14.81 6.29
N LYS A 141 16.05 14.99 4.97
CA LYS A 141 15.32 14.07 4.10
C LYS A 141 15.95 12.66 4.11
N LEU A 142 17.27 12.57 3.97
CA LEU A 142 17.98 11.29 4.01
C LEU A 142 17.86 10.63 5.39
N ARG A 143 17.95 11.41 6.47
CA ARG A 143 17.77 10.91 7.84
C ARG A 143 16.38 10.33 8.06
N LEU A 144 15.34 11.02 7.59
CA LEU A 144 13.97 10.52 7.63
C LEU A 144 13.79 9.24 6.79
N GLN A 145 14.40 9.18 5.60
CA GLN A 145 14.39 7.96 4.76
C GLN A 145 15.10 6.78 5.45
N LEU A 146 16.22 7.02 6.11
CA LEU A 146 16.93 5.98 6.86
C LEU A 146 16.16 5.52 8.09
N TRP A 147 15.48 6.45 8.78
CA TRP A 147 14.62 6.11 9.91
C TRP A 147 13.43 5.27 9.45
N ASP A 148 12.74 5.69 8.39
CA ASP A 148 11.64 4.93 7.80
C ASP A 148 12.07 3.52 7.37
N PHE A 149 13.23 3.41 6.71
CA PHE A 149 13.85 2.13 6.41
C PHE A 149 14.13 1.30 7.67
N GLN A 150 14.68 1.89 8.73
CA GLN A 150 14.95 1.18 9.99
C GLN A 150 13.66 0.65 10.64
N ASN A 151 12.55 1.40 10.57
CA ASN A 151 11.26 0.99 11.12
C ASN A 151 10.69 -0.23 10.37
N THR A 152 10.84 -0.25 9.06
CA THR A 152 10.23 -1.24 8.17
C THR A 152 11.13 -2.44 7.84
N PHE A 153 12.44 -2.32 8.11
CA PHE A 153 13.45 -3.32 7.71
C PHE A 153 13.15 -4.73 8.23
N CYS A 154 12.84 -4.87 9.52
CA CYS A 154 12.61 -6.19 10.13
C CYS A 154 11.40 -6.90 9.51
N GLU A 155 10.33 -6.16 9.22
CA GLU A 155 9.11 -6.71 8.62
C GLU A 155 9.38 -7.14 7.17
N HIS A 156 10.03 -6.29 6.37
CA HIS A 156 10.43 -6.62 5.01
C HIS A 156 11.38 -7.82 4.97
N PHE A 157 12.39 -7.84 5.84
CA PHE A 157 13.34 -8.94 5.92
C PHE A 157 12.65 -10.27 6.25
N GLU A 158 11.77 -10.29 7.26
CA GLU A 158 11.10 -11.52 7.68
C GLU A 158 10.10 -12.01 6.61
N ASP A 159 9.43 -11.11 5.90
CA ASP A 159 8.56 -11.47 4.76
C ASP A 159 9.36 -12.15 3.64
N ILE A 160 10.46 -11.53 3.21
CA ILE A 160 11.37 -12.09 2.18
C ILE A 160 11.93 -13.44 2.64
N ALA A 161 12.44 -13.51 3.88
CA ALA A 161 13.01 -14.74 4.45
C ALA A 161 11.96 -15.86 4.61
N SER A 162 10.72 -15.51 4.94
CA SER A 162 9.60 -16.46 5.00
C SER A 162 9.29 -17.04 3.62
N ARG A 163 9.17 -16.20 2.60
CA ARG A 163 8.93 -16.65 1.20
C ARG A 163 10.07 -17.53 0.69
N GLN A 164 11.33 -17.16 0.97
CA GLN A 164 12.49 -17.97 0.60
C GLN A 164 12.48 -19.35 1.29
N ARG A 165 12.19 -19.39 2.60
CA ARG A 165 12.08 -20.66 3.35
C ARG A 165 10.98 -21.55 2.80
N ASP A 166 9.85 -20.98 2.41
CA ASP A 166 8.75 -21.74 1.81
C ASP A 166 9.17 -22.37 0.47
N ILE A 167 9.86 -21.62 -0.40
CA ILE A 167 10.42 -22.18 -1.65
C ILE A 167 11.37 -23.34 -1.36
N LEU A 168 12.36 -23.13 -0.48
CA LEU A 168 13.35 -24.16 -0.13
C LEU A 168 12.69 -25.43 0.42
N ARG A 169 11.71 -25.28 1.31
CA ARG A 169 10.94 -26.40 1.86
C ARG A 169 10.11 -27.11 0.81
N GLY A 170 9.50 -26.38 -0.12
CA GLY A 170 8.77 -26.98 -1.25
C GLY A 170 9.69 -27.81 -2.15
N CYS A 171 10.85 -27.28 -2.51
CA CYS A 171 11.85 -27.99 -3.30
C CYS A 171 12.32 -29.27 -2.58
N ASP A 172 12.67 -29.16 -1.29
CA ASP A 172 13.07 -30.32 -0.49
C ASP A 172 11.98 -31.39 -0.42
N CYS A 173 10.71 -30.98 -0.21
CA CYS A 173 9.57 -31.90 -0.22
C CYS A 173 9.44 -32.63 -1.56
N VAL A 174 9.52 -31.94 -2.69
CA VAL A 174 9.40 -32.56 -4.02
C VAL A 174 10.52 -33.59 -4.26
N LEU A 175 11.74 -33.31 -3.78
CA LEU A 175 12.91 -34.17 -4.01
C LEU A 175 12.96 -35.37 -3.05
N THR A 176 12.53 -35.19 -1.80
CA THR A 176 12.77 -36.17 -0.72
C THR A 176 11.53 -36.94 -0.30
N SER A 177 10.31 -36.44 -0.57
CA SER A 177 9.06 -37.08 -0.13
C SER A 177 8.86 -38.46 -0.76
N ARG A 178 8.71 -39.47 0.11
CA ARG A 178 8.42 -40.84 -0.30
C ARG A 178 7.03 -40.96 -0.92
N GLY A 179 6.03 -40.31 -0.30
CA GLY A 179 4.66 -40.32 -0.82
C GLY A 179 4.57 -39.75 -2.23
N ILE A 180 5.26 -38.63 -2.52
CA ILE A 180 5.29 -38.08 -3.89
C ILE A 180 5.92 -39.07 -4.85
N ARG A 181 7.03 -39.71 -4.47
CA ARG A 181 7.70 -40.72 -5.28
C ARG A 181 6.80 -41.92 -5.57
N HIS A 182 6.10 -42.45 -4.57
CA HIS A 182 5.17 -43.56 -4.74
C HIS A 182 3.97 -43.17 -5.62
N LEU A 183 3.41 -41.97 -5.44
CA LEU A 183 2.33 -41.45 -6.27
C LEU A 183 2.76 -41.33 -7.75
N LEU A 184 3.93 -40.73 -8.01
CA LEU A 184 4.48 -40.63 -9.36
C LEU A 184 4.77 -42.02 -9.95
N GLY A 185 5.25 -42.96 -9.14
CA GLY A 185 5.45 -44.35 -9.53
C GLY A 185 4.15 -45.05 -9.94
N LEU A 186 3.08 -44.88 -9.16
CA LEU A 186 1.75 -45.42 -9.50
C LEU A 186 1.22 -44.82 -10.81
N VAL A 187 1.35 -43.50 -10.99
CA VAL A 187 0.96 -42.83 -12.25
C VAL A 187 1.76 -43.41 -13.43
N LEU A 188 3.07 -43.65 -13.27
CA LEU A 188 3.92 -44.22 -14.31
C LEU A 188 3.48 -45.65 -14.67
N VAL A 189 3.26 -46.52 -13.67
CA VAL A 189 2.84 -47.91 -13.88
C VAL A 189 1.49 -47.98 -14.57
N VAL A 190 0.51 -47.21 -14.07
CA VAL A 190 -0.84 -47.16 -14.65
C VAL A 190 -0.80 -46.58 -16.06
N GLY A 191 -0.04 -45.50 -16.27
CA GLY A 191 0.15 -44.90 -17.59
C GLY A 191 0.77 -45.85 -18.61
N ASN A 192 1.82 -46.59 -18.21
CA ASN A 192 2.45 -47.59 -19.08
C ASN A 192 1.50 -48.74 -19.42
N TYR A 193 0.71 -49.21 -18.45
CA TYR A 193 -0.28 -50.26 -18.68
C TYR A 193 -1.37 -49.81 -19.65
N LEU A 194 -1.96 -48.63 -19.42
CA LEU A 194 -3.03 -48.09 -20.28
C LEU A 194 -2.55 -47.78 -21.71
N ASN A 195 -1.29 -47.41 -21.87
CA ASN A 195 -0.69 -47.12 -23.18
C ASN A 195 0.04 -48.33 -23.80
N GLY A 196 -0.16 -49.54 -23.26
CA GLY A 196 0.43 -50.76 -23.77
C GLY A 196 0.17 -50.95 -25.28
N GLY A 197 1.21 -51.31 -26.03
CA GLY A 197 1.13 -51.45 -27.49
C GLY A 197 1.28 -50.14 -28.29
N THR A 198 1.38 -48.99 -27.63
CA THR A 198 1.75 -47.72 -28.25
C THR A 198 3.21 -47.39 -27.96
N SER A 199 3.76 -46.38 -28.65
CA SER A 199 5.08 -45.82 -28.34
C SER A 199 5.19 -45.22 -26.93
N ARG A 200 4.06 -45.01 -26.24
CA ARG A 200 3.98 -44.43 -24.89
C ARG A 200 3.87 -45.47 -23.76
N GLY A 201 3.77 -46.77 -24.07
CA GLY A 201 3.55 -47.83 -23.08
C GLY A 201 4.81 -48.38 -22.39
N ARG A 202 5.99 -47.78 -22.62
CA ARG A 202 7.29 -48.20 -22.07
C ARG A 202 8.14 -46.99 -21.66
N ALA A 203 7.51 -46.02 -21.01
CA ALA A 203 8.20 -44.83 -20.54
C ALA A 203 8.95 -45.10 -19.23
N ASP A 204 10.14 -44.52 -19.08
CA ASP A 204 10.91 -44.51 -17.83
C ASP A 204 10.53 -43.35 -16.89
N GLY A 205 9.76 -42.38 -17.42
CA GLY A 205 9.29 -41.20 -16.71
C GLY A 205 8.33 -40.38 -17.58
N PHE A 206 7.73 -39.36 -17.00
CA PHE A 206 6.81 -38.45 -17.69
C PHE A 206 7.05 -37.00 -17.27
N ALA A 207 6.66 -36.06 -18.12
CA ALA A 207 6.69 -34.64 -17.78
C ALA A 207 5.64 -34.34 -16.71
N ILE A 208 5.97 -33.58 -15.67
CA ILE A 208 5.07 -33.31 -14.54
C ILE A 208 3.71 -32.74 -14.98
N ASP A 209 3.66 -31.96 -16.07
CA ASP A 209 2.43 -31.43 -16.66
C ASP A 209 1.42 -32.52 -17.07
N THR A 210 1.86 -33.76 -17.29
CA THR A 210 0.98 -34.90 -17.53
C THR A 210 0.00 -35.15 -16.37
N LEU A 211 0.33 -34.75 -15.13
CA LEU A 211 -0.59 -34.87 -13.99
C LEU A 211 -1.90 -34.08 -14.20
N ILE A 212 -1.86 -32.98 -14.95
CA ILE A 212 -3.06 -32.21 -15.33
C ILE A 212 -3.99 -33.05 -16.22
N GLN A 213 -3.41 -33.86 -17.11
CA GLN A 213 -4.16 -34.74 -18.01
C GLN A 213 -4.75 -35.94 -17.26
N VAL A 214 -4.00 -36.52 -16.33
CA VAL A 214 -4.47 -37.63 -15.46
C VAL A 214 -5.76 -37.25 -14.74
N ARG A 215 -5.85 -36.01 -14.24
CA ARG A 215 -7.08 -35.47 -13.61
C ARG A 215 -8.30 -35.46 -14.52
N MET A 216 -8.12 -35.34 -15.83
CA MET A 216 -9.22 -35.22 -16.80
C MET A 216 -9.77 -36.58 -17.26
N LEU A 217 -9.06 -37.68 -16.99
CA LEU A 217 -9.45 -39.01 -17.47
C LEU A 217 -10.56 -39.60 -16.59
N LYS A 218 -11.73 -39.81 -17.19
CA LYS A 218 -12.86 -40.51 -16.58
C LYS A 218 -12.81 -42.00 -16.90
N THR A 219 -13.25 -42.82 -15.97
CA THR A 219 -13.44 -44.26 -16.19
C THR A 219 -14.62 -44.51 -17.13
N SER A 220 -14.59 -45.64 -17.85
CA SER A 220 -15.72 -46.07 -18.69
C SER A 220 -16.87 -46.67 -17.89
N VAL A 221 -16.64 -46.97 -16.60
CA VAL A 221 -17.64 -47.52 -15.68
C VAL A 221 -18.56 -46.40 -15.23
N HIS A 222 -19.75 -46.37 -15.82
CA HIS A 222 -20.86 -45.57 -15.32
C HIS A 222 -21.46 -46.38 -14.16
N GLY A 223 -21.09 -46.05 -12.92
CA GLY A 223 -21.58 -46.78 -11.75
C GLY A 223 -23.10 -46.95 -11.82
N SER A 224 -23.58 -48.18 -11.60
CA SER A 224 -24.99 -48.57 -11.55
C SER A 224 -25.79 -47.94 -10.40
N THR A 225 -25.22 -46.92 -9.75
CA THR A 225 -25.84 -46.05 -8.76
C THR A 225 -25.47 -44.61 -9.12
N GLN A 226 -26.09 -44.10 -10.19
CA GLN A 226 -26.10 -42.67 -10.45
C GLN A 226 -26.96 -42.01 -9.36
N ALA A 227 -26.31 -41.41 -8.36
CA ALA A 227 -26.89 -40.24 -7.73
C ALA A 227 -26.71 -39.09 -8.72
N GLU A 228 -27.81 -38.59 -9.27
CA GLU A 228 -27.84 -37.48 -10.21
C GLU A 228 -27.05 -36.28 -9.64
N GLY A 229 -25.86 -36.02 -10.20
CA GLY A 229 -25.01 -34.88 -9.81
C GLY A 229 -23.55 -35.21 -9.50
N SER A 230 -23.16 -36.47 -9.27
CA SER A 230 -21.74 -36.83 -9.13
C SER A 230 -21.12 -37.14 -10.49
N GLY A 231 -20.15 -36.33 -10.90
CA GLY A 231 -19.32 -36.64 -12.07
C GLY A 231 -18.69 -38.03 -11.93
N GLY A 232 -18.71 -38.84 -13.01
CA GLY A 232 -18.24 -40.24 -12.95
C GLY A 232 -16.80 -40.41 -12.42
N VAL A 233 -16.51 -41.61 -11.90
CA VAL A 233 -15.21 -41.99 -11.31
C VAL A 233 -14.07 -41.68 -12.26
N THR A 234 -13.00 -41.06 -11.75
CA THR A 234 -11.82 -40.63 -12.50
C THR A 234 -10.62 -41.55 -12.28
N LEU A 235 -9.59 -41.40 -13.12
CA LEU A 235 -8.32 -42.07 -12.92
C LEU A 235 -7.63 -41.64 -11.62
N VAL A 236 -7.85 -40.40 -11.18
CA VAL A 236 -7.34 -39.91 -9.89
C VAL A 236 -7.99 -40.66 -8.74
N ASP A 237 -9.30 -40.89 -8.78
CA ASP A 237 -10.00 -41.66 -7.73
C ASP A 237 -9.44 -43.09 -7.63
N TYR A 238 -9.18 -43.73 -8.78
CA TYR A 238 -8.54 -45.04 -8.81
C TYR A 238 -7.12 -45.01 -8.24
N LEU A 239 -6.30 -44.01 -8.60
CA LEU A 239 -4.94 -43.86 -8.08
C LEU A 239 -4.91 -43.63 -6.57
N VAL A 240 -5.86 -42.85 -6.04
CA VAL A 240 -6.00 -42.65 -4.59
C VAL A 240 -6.31 -43.97 -3.89
N GLN A 241 -7.28 -44.73 -4.39
CA GLN A 241 -7.59 -46.06 -3.83
C GLN A 241 -6.40 -47.02 -3.87
N GLN A 242 -5.63 -47.02 -4.97
CA GLN A 242 -4.42 -47.83 -5.06
C GLN A 242 -3.33 -47.36 -4.09
N MET A 243 -3.19 -46.05 -3.90
CA MET A 243 -2.22 -45.50 -2.96
C MET A 243 -2.57 -45.86 -1.52
N GLU A 244 -3.84 -45.75 -1.12
CA GLU A 244 -4.31 -46.16 0.21
C GLU A 244 -4.15 -47.67 0.47
N ALA A 245 -4.35 -48.49 -0.57
CA ALA A 245 -4.22 -49.95 -0.46
C ALA A 245 -2.74 -50.41 -0.39
N GLN A 246 -1.85 -49.80 -1.18
CA GLN A 246 -0.44 -50.22 -1.29
C GLN A 246 0.47 -49.51 -0.28
N TYR A 247 0.15 -48.27 0.08
CA TYR A 247 0.95 -47.41 0.96
C TYR A 247 0.05 -46.76 2.03
N PRO A 248 -0.36 -47.53 3.06
CA PRO A 248 -1.20 -47.00 4.14
C PRO A 248 -0.57 -45.77 4.81
N CYS A 249 -1.40 -44.81 5.21
CA CYS A 249 -1.02 -43.55 5.87
C CYS A 249 -0.29 -42.51 4.99
N GLU A 250 0.28 -42.86 3.83
CA GLU A 250 1.01 -41.88 3.01
C GLU A 250 0.11 -40.77 2.43
N MET A 251 -1.16 -41.08 2.16
CA MET A 251 -2.13 -40.05 1.74
C MET A 251 -2.35 -38.98 2.83
N GLU A 252 -2.38 -39.40 4.10
CA GLU A 252 -2.48 -38.48 5.23
C GLU A 252 -1.17 -37.68 5.40
N GLU A 253 -0.01 -38.34 5.26
CA GLU A 253 1.29 -37.67 5.31
C GLU A 253 1.55 -36.70 4.16
N LEU A 254 0.84 -36.83 3.04
CA LEU A 254 0.94 -35.90 1.91
C LEU A 254 -0.04 -34.73 2.06
N PHE A 255 -1.29 -34.99 2.43
CA PHE A 255 -2.36 -34.02 2.25
C PHE A 255 -2.96 -33.45 3.55
N ALA A 256 -2.59 -33.95 4.72
CA ALA A 256 -3.01 -33.35 5.99
C ALA A 256 -2.43 -31.93 6.18
N PRO A 257 -3.03 -31.11 7.06
CA PRO A 257 -2.52 -29.76 7.34
C PRO A 257 -1.05 -29.76 7.79
N GLY A 258 -0.26 -28.83 7.27
CA GLY A 258 1.17 -28.68 7.54
C GLY A 258 2.08 -29.71 6.86
N LYS A 259 1.51 -30.62 6.06
CA LYS A 259 2.26 -31.66 5.35
C LYS A 259 2.72 -31.23 3.96
N ASP A 260 3.32 -32.17 3.21
CA ASP A 260 4.04 -31.90 1.97
C ASP A 260 3.22 -31.16 0.92
N GLY A 261 1.94 -31.52 0.75
CA GLY A 261 1.03 -30.84 -0.16
C GLY A 261 0.81 -29.37 0.20
N GLU A 262 0.77 -29.02 1.49
CA GLU A 262 0.67 -27.62 1.92
C GLU A 262 1.99 -26.87 1.72
N LYS A 263 3.12 -27.48 2.05
CA LYS A 263 4.45 -26.88 1.85
C LYS A 263 4.69 -26.56 0.38
N ILE A 264 4.33 -27.47 -0.53
CA ILE A 264 4.43 -27.25 -1.99
C ILE A 264 3.50 -26.13 -2.44
N ARG A 265 2.25 -26.08 -1.93
CA ARG A 265 1.33 -24.98 -2.24
C ARG A 265 1.85 -23.63 -1.77
N ARG A 266 2.48 -23.57 -0.60
CA ARG A 266 3.11 -22.35 -0.08
C ARG A 266 4.29 -21.93 -0.95
N ALA A 267 5.16 -22.87 -1.31
CA ALA A 267 6.30 -22.66 -2.19
C ALA A 267 5.91 -22.14 -3.59
N ALA A 268 4.72 -22.51 -4.09
CA ALA A 268 4.22 -22.09 -5.39
C ALA A 268 3.60 -20.68 -5.42
N ARG A 269 3.41 -20.03 -4.26
CA ARG A 269 2.85 -18.66 -4.18
C ARG A 269 3.85 -17.57 -4.59
N PRO A 270 5.06 -17.51 -4.01
CA PRO A 270 6.01 -16.46 -4.37
C PRO A 270 6.63 -16.72 -5.74
N LYS A 271 6.94 -15.63 -6.46
CA LYS A 271 7.81 -15.69 -7.62
C LYS A 271 9.25 -15.45 -7.19
N LEU A 272 10.16 -16.25 -7.72
CA LEU A 272 11.58 -16.13 -7.41
C LEU A 272 12.19 -14.83 -7.94
N GLU A 273 11.68 -14.34 -9.08
CA GLU A 273 12.09 -13.06 -9.68
C GLU A 273 11.78 -11.90 -8.73
N ASP A 274 10.54 -11.80 -8.24
CA ASP A 274 10.13 -10.78 -7.27
C ASP A 274 11.01 -10.80 -6.01
N ILE A 275 11.29 -11.97 -5.43
CA ILE A 275 12.18 -12.10 -4.27
C ILE A 275 13.59 -11.58 -4.58
N THR A 276 14.09 -11.83 -5.80
CA THR A 276 15.44 -11.42 -6.20
C THR A 276 15.53 -9.92 -6.41
N GLU A 277 14.46 -9.27 -6.88
CA GLU A 277 14.39 -7.81 -7.03
C GLU A 277 14.27 -7.09 -5.68
N GLU A 278 13.64 -7.72 -4.69
CA GLU A 278 13.45 -7.16 -3.35
C GLU A 278 14.71 -7.25 -2.45
N ILE A 279 15.67 -8.13 -2.77
CA ILE A 279 16.95 -8.30 -2.05
C ILE A 279 18.00 -7.30 -2.56
#